data_AF-A0A3D2MPY3-F1
#
_entry.id   AF-A0A3D2MPY3-F1
#
_cell.length_a   1.000
_cell.length_b   1.000
_cell.length_c   1.000
_cell.angle_alpha   90.00
_cell.angle_beta   90.00
_cell.angle_gamma   90.00
#
_symmetry.space_group_name_H-M   'P 1'
#
loop_
_entity.id
_entity.type
_entity.pdbx_description
1 polymer ?
#
loop_
_entity_poly.entity_id
_entity_poly.type
_entity_poly.pdbx_seq_one_letter_code
_entity_poly.pdbx_strand_id
1 'polypeptide(L)'
;TAMELLDRYPTLKLVVLEKEHELAQHQTGRNSGVIHSGIYYTPGSLKAKACVAGKARLLRFCDEHGVSYELCGKVIVATHEEELPRLEQLYQRGLANGVPGLEMIGPERLREIEPYAVGIKALYSPTTGIVDYGQVAQAYAREVTSHGGEILLD
;
A
#
# COMPACT_ATOMS: atom_id res chain seq x y z
N THR A 1 2.70 5.58 -14.15
CA THR A 1 3.59 5.49 -15.33
C THR A 1 3.33 6.61 -16.31
N ALA A 2 2.16 6.69 -16.95
CA ALA A 2 1.84 7.76 -17.90
C ALA A 2 2.01 9.16 -17.29
N MET A 3 1.47 9.39 -16.08
CA MET A 3 1.65 10.64 -15.33
C MET A 3 3.12 11.03 -15.17
N GLU A 4 3.96 10.11 -14.67
CA GLU A 4 5.40 10.34 -14.48
C GLU A 4 6.13 10.66 -15.81
N LEU A 5 5.72 10.03 -16.92
CA LEU A 5 6.33 10.29 -18.23
C LEU A 5 6.00 11.70 -18.73
N LEU A 6 4.75 12.14 -18.54
CA LEU A 6 4.31 13.48 -18.93
C LEU A 6 4.93 14.57 -18.06
N ASP A 7 5.08 14.31 -16.76
CA ASP A 7 5.79 15.22 -15.84
C ASP A 7 7.26 15.40 -16.25
N ARG A 8 7.97 14.30 -16.54
CA ARG A 8 9.38 14.36 -16.96
C ARG A 8 9.59 14.91 -18.37
N TYR A 9 8.65 14.67 -19.28
CA TYR A 9 8.75 15.03 -20.68
C TYR A 9 7.46 15.75 -21.14
N PRO A 10 7.28 17.04 -20.80
CA PRO A 10 6.01 17.75 -21.03
C PRO A 10 5.57 17.86 -22.50
N THR A 11 6.48 17.67 -23.45
CA THR A 11 6.19 17.69 -24.89
C THR A 11 5.92 16.29 -25.47
N LEU A 12 5.97 15.24 -24.65
CA LEU A 12 5.73 13.87 -25.09
C LEU A 12 4.25 13.70 -25.44
N LYS A 13 3.98 13.27 -26.67
CA LYS A 13 2.64 12.81 -27.05
C LYS A 13 2.44 11.39 -26.53
N LEU A 14 1.45 11.20 -25.65
CA LEU A 14 1.20 9.94 -24.98
C LEU A 14 -0.29 9.57 -25.07
N VAL A 15 -0.54 8.31 -25.42
CA VAL A 15 -1.88 7.71 -25.34
C VAL A 15 -1.81 6.46 -24.45
N VAL A 16 -2.80 6.30 -23.57
CA VAL A 16 -3.07 5.08 -22.80
C VAL A 16 -4.25 4.37 -23.43
N LEU A 17 -4.09 3.08 -23.73
CA LEU A 17 -5.17 2.22 -24.24
C LEU A 17 -5.63 1.30 -23.11
N GLU A 18 -6.92 1.25 -22.85
CA GLU A 18 -7.58 0.32 -21.93
C GLU A 18 -8.73 -0.36 -22.68
N LYS A 19 -8.83 -1.68 -22.55
CA LYS A 19 -9.83 -2.49 -23.28
C LYS A 19 -11.20 -2.50 -22.61
N GLU A 20 -11.28 -1.98 -21.39
CA GLU A 20 -12.51 -1.91 -20.61
C GLU A 20 -13.12 -0.51 -20.76
N HIS A 21 -14.45 -0.42 -20.69
CA HIS A 21 -15.20 0.85 -20.77
C HIS A 21 -14.92 1.81 -19.60
N GLU A 22 -14.21 1.34 -18.57
CA GLU A 22 -13.78 2.12 -17.41
C GLU A 22 -12.41 1.66 -16.93
N LEU A 23 -11.66 2.60 -16.33
CA LEU A 23 -10.37 2.28 -15.73
C LEU A 23 -10.52 1.41 -14.47
N ALA A 24 -9.48 0.62 -14.20
CA ALA A 24 -9.33 -0.20 -13.00
C ALA A 24 -10.36 -1.34 -12.83
N GLN A 25 -11.03 -1.78 -13.91
CA GLN A 25 -12.02 -2.87 -13.88
C GLN A 25 -11.47 -4.28 -13.54
N HIS A 26 -10.14 -4.44 -13.49
CA HIS A 26 -9.46 -5.70 -13.18
C HIS A 26 -8.76 -5.68 -11.81
N GLN A 27 -7.49 -6.11 -11.74
CA GLN A 27 -6.76 -6.29 -10.48
C GLN A 27 -6.70 -5.01 -9.63
N THR A 28 -6.63 -3.83 -10.27
CA THR A 28 -6.58 -2.53 -9.58
C THR A 28 -7.86 -2.23 -8.79
N GLY A 29 -9.04 -2.55 -9.33
CA GLY A 29 -10.31 -2.40 -8.62
C GLY A 29 -10.73 -3.63 -7.81
N ARG A 30 -10.06 -4.78 -7.99
CA ARG A 30 -10.38 -6.06 -7.35
C ARG A 30 -9.23 -6.55 -6.47
N ASN A 31 -8.97 -5.82 -5.40
CA ASN A 31 -8.00 -6.18 -4.35
C ASN A 31 -8.49 -5.69 -2.98
N SER A 32 -7.72 -5.96 -1.92
CA SER A 32 -8.08 -5.62 -0.54
C SER A 32 -7.92 -4.14 -0.18
N GLY A 33 -7.45 -3.30 -1.10
CA GLY A 33 -7.18 -1.88 -0.83
C GLY A 33 -5.96 -1.62 0.04
N VAL A 34 -5.23 -2.65 0.48
CA VAL A 34 -4.18 -2.50 1.49
C VAL A 34 -2.99 -1.67 0.96
N ILE A 35 -2.65 -0.63 1.72
CA ILE A 35 -1.39 0.10 1.63
C ILE A 35 -0.36 -0.68 2.46
N HIS A 36 0.33 -1.62 1.81
CA HIS A 36 1.25 -2.51 2.48
C HIS A 36 2.44 -1.76 3.12
N SER A 37 2.82 -2.16 4.33
CA SER A 37 3.94 -1.60 5.07
C SER A 37 5.31 -2.14 4.64
N GLY A 38 5.37 -3.31 3.97
CA GLY A 38 6.61 -3.93 3.50
C GLY A 38 7.18 -5.05 4.39
N ILE A 39 6.53 -5.37 5.50
CA ILE A 39 7.01 -6.35 6.52
C ILE A 39 7.32 -7.74 5.94
N TYR A 40 6.54 -8.20 4.97
CA TYR A 40 6.64 -9.57 4.45
C TYR A 40 7.75 -9.76 3.42
N TYR A 41 8.24 -8.68 2.81
CA TYR A 41 9.13 -8.79 1.66
C TYR A 41 10.59 -9.01 2.09
N THR A 42 11.30 -9.83 1.32
CA THR A 42 12.73 -10.09 1.53
C THR A 42 13.52 -8.78 1.50
N PRO A 43 14.34 -8.48 2.52
CA PRO A 43 15.15 -7.27 2.55
C PRO A 43 16.04 -7.10 1.31
N GLY A 44 16.18 -5.85 0.87
CA GLY A 44 16.94 -5.50 -0.33
C GLY A 44 16.28 -5.84 -1.67
N SER A 45 15.20 -6.63 -1.68
CA SER A 45 14.45 -6.96 -2.89
C SER A 45 13.78 -5.73 -3.52
N LEU A 46 13.51 -5.80 -4.82
CA LEU A 46 12.75 -4.76 -5.52
C LEU A 46 11.36 -4.55 -4.90
N LYS A 47 10.68 -5.63 -4.46
CA LYS A 47 9.38 -5.52 -3.77
C LYS A 47 9.49 -4.73 -2.47
N ALA A 48 10.50 -5.00 -1.64
CA ALA A 48 10.71 -4.27 -0.39
C ALA A 48 10.97 -2.78 -0.67
N LYS A 49 11.91 -2.47 -1.57
CA LYS A 49 12.27 -1.09 -1.93
C LYS A 49 11.08 -0.33 -2.53
N ALA A 50 10.38 -0.94 -3.49
CA ALA A 50 9.24 -0.33 -4.16
C ALA A 50 8.03 -0.16 -3.22
N CYS A 51 7.79 -1.10 -2.29
CA CYS A 51 6.69 -0.99 -1.34
C CYS A 51 6.89 0.18 -0.37
N VAL A 52 8.06 0.30 0.25
CA VAL A 52 8.32 1.35 1.25
C VAL A 52 8.32 2.73 0.59
N ALA A 53 9.04 2.88 -0.52
CA ALA A 53 9.06 4.15 -1.26
C ALA A 53 7.71 4.47 -1.91
N GLY A 54 7.03 3.45 -2.45
CA GLY A 54 5.74 3.56 -3.12
C GLY A 54 4.63 3.96 -2.17
N LYS A 55 4.60 3.42 -0.96
CA LYS A 55 3.67 3.85 0.10
C LYS A 55 3.79 5.34 0.38
N ALA A 56 5.01 5.84 0.63
CA ALA A 56 5.21 7.25 0.93
C ALA A 56 4.77 8.17 -0.23
N ARG A 57 4.99 7.74 -1.48
CA ARG A 57 4.51 8.47 -2.67
C ARG A 57 3.00 8.43 -2.81
N LEU A 58 2.39 7.27 -2.57
CA LEU A 58 0.94 7.09 -2.65
C LEU A 58 0.21 7.96 -1.63
N LEU A 59 0.66 8.00 -0.37
CA LEU A 59 0.02 8.85 0.65
C LEU A 59 0.06 10.33 0.26
N ARG A 60 1.23 10.84 -0.16
CA ARG A 60 1.34 12.22 -0.65
C ARG A 60 0.44 12.50 -1.85
N PHE A 61 0.42 11.60 -2.82
CA PHE A 61 -0.48 11.71 -3.97
C PHE A 61 -1.94 11.75 -3.53
N CYS A 62 -2.34 10.91 -2.59
CA CYS A 62 -3.70 10.93 -2.07
C CYS A 62 -4.03 12.25 -1.37
N ASP A 63 -3.11 12.80 -0.57
CA ASP A 63 -3.27 14.12 0.08
C ASP A 63 -3.42 15.25 -0.95
N GLU A 64 -2.54 15.26 -1.96
CA GLU A 64 -2.49 16.29 -3.02
C GLU A 64 -3.73 16.27 -3.93
N HIS A 65 -4.28 15.09 -4.20
CA HIS A 65 -5.38 14.90 -5.16
C HIS A 65 -6.73 14.57 -4.50
N GLY A 66 -6.82 14.69 -3.17
CA GLY A 66 -8.06 14.50 -2.42
C GLY A 66 -8.61 13.07 -2.45
N VAL A 67 -7.74 12.06 -2.56
CA VAL A 67 -8.14 10.65 -2.50
C VAL A 67 -8.13 10.21 -1.03
N SER A 68 -9.27 9.75 -0.52
CA SER A 68 -9.36 9.32 0.87
C SER A 68 -8.62 8.00 1.10
N TYR A 69 -7.88 7.92 2.20
CA TYR A 69 -7.28 6.69 2.71
C TYR A 69 -7.37 6.66 4.23
N GLU A 70 -7.16 5.49 4.82
CA GLU A 70 -7.16 5.31 6.27
C GLU A 70 -5.91 4.54 6.70
N LEU A 71 -5.15 5.08 7.66
CA LEU A 71 -4.04 4.36 8.31
C LEU A 71 -4.55 3.63 9.56
N CYS A 72 -5.39 2.61 9.35
CA CYS A 72 -6.01 1.83 10.42
C CYS A 72 -5.04 0.91 11.17
N GLY A 73 -3.80 0.78 10.69
CA GLY A 73 -2.81 -0.13 11.24
C GLY A 73 -3.06 -1.59 10.83
N LYS A 74 -2.28 -2.49 11.43
CA LYS A 74 -2.40 -3.94 11.23
C LYS A 74 -1.76 -4.68 12.39
N VAL A 75 -2.40 -5.73 12.85
CA VAL A 75 -1.81 -6.73 13.75
C VAL A 75 -1.57 -8.04 13.00
N ILE A 76 -0.38 -8.61 13.17
CA ILE A 76 -0.06 -9.98 12.72
C ILE A 76 0.03 -10.80 13.99
N VAL A 77 -0.93 -11.72 14.18
CA VAL A 77 -1.13 -12.40 15.47
C VAL A 77 -0.52 -13.80 15.42
N ALA A 78 0.25 -14.16 16.44
CA ALA A 78 0.61 -15.53 16.75
C ALA A 78 -0.40 -16.08 17.77
N THR A 79 -1.02 -17.20 17.42
CA THR A 79 -2.03 -17.91 18.19
C THR A 79 -1.47 -19.10 18.95
N HIS A 80 -0.33 -19.64 18.50
CA HIS A 80 0.36 -20.78 19.10
C HIS A 80 1.88 -20.53 19.19
N GLU A 81 2.57 -21.21 20.11
CA GLU A 81 4.00 -20.99 20.37
C GLU A 81 4.89 -21.25 19.14
N GLU A 82 4.49 -22.20 18.29
CA GLU A 82 5.19 -22.55 17.04
C GLU A 82 5.23 -21.39 16.01
N GLU A 83 4.34 -20.40 16.14
CA GLU A 83 4.29 -19.24 15.24
C GLU A 83 5.23 -18.10 15.69
N LEU A 84 5.70 -18.13 16.95
CA LEU A 84 6.55 -17.07 17.52
C LEU A 84 7.86 -16.86 16.74
N PRO A 85 8.60 -17.90 16.30
CA PRO A 85 9.80 -17.70 15.49
C PRO A 85 9.51 -16.99 14.16
N ARG A 86 8.37 -17.32 13.52
CA ARG A 86 7.96 -16.67 12.27
C ARG A 86 7.55 -15.23 12.49
N LEU A 87 6.88 -14.93 13.61
CA LEU A 87 6.50 -13.56 13.98
C LEU A 87 7.75 -12.70 14.23
N GLU A 88 8.74 -13.23 14.93
CA GLU A 88 10.03 -12.57 15.16
C GLU A 88 10.77 -12.32 13.85
N GLN A 89 10.80 -13.31 12.94
CA GLN A 89 11.39 -13.12 11.61
C GLN A 89 10.71 -11.99 10.83
N LEU A 90 9.39 -11.84 10.92
CA LEU A 90 8.66 -10.74 10.29
C LEU A 90 9.03 -9.39 10.93
N TYR A 91 9.19 -9.34 12.26
CA TYR A 91 9.66 -8.14 12.94
C TYR A 91 11.06 -7.72 12.46
N GLN A 92 12.01 -8.65 12.43
CA GLN A 92 13.38 -8.40 11.94
C GLN A 92 13.40 -7.96 10.46
N ARG A 93 12.59 -8.57 9.59
CA ARG A 93 12.44 -8.14 8.20
C ARG A 93 11.86 -6.73 8.10
N GLY A 94 10.87 -6.42 8.92
CA GLY A 94 10.27 -5.09 8.99
C GLY A 94 11.28 -4.03 9.39
N LEU A 95 12.12 -4.30 10.40
CA LEU A 95 13.22 -3.43 10.79
C LEU A 95 14.23 -3.24 9.65
N ALA A 96 14.65 -4.34 9.02
CA ALA A 96 15.59 -4.30 7.90
C ALA A 96 15.04 -3.55 6.66
N ASN A 97 13.72 -3.55 6.48
CA ASN A 97 13.03 -2.79 5.42
C ASN A 97 12.75 -1.33 5.82
N GLY A 98 13.06 -0.91 7.06
CA GLY A 98 12.81 0.44 7.55
C GLY A 98 11.33 0.76 7.75
N VAL A 99 10.51 -0.24 8.11
CA VAL A 99 9.08 -0.04 8.37
C VAL A 99 8.90 0.74 9.68
N PRO A 100 8.26 1.93 9.65
CA PRO A 100 8.18 2.80 10.82
C PRO A 100 7.15 2.30 11.84
N GLY A 101 7.52 2.43 13.13
CA GLY A 101 6.62 2.21 14.26
C GLY A 101 6.25 0.75 14.53
N LEU A 102 7.01 -0.22 13.99
CA LEU A 102 6.76 -1.62 14.31
C LEU A 102 6.97 -1.91 15.79
N GLU A 103 6.04 -2.67 16.36
CA GLU A 103 6.06 -3.02 17.77
C GLU A 103 5.68 -4.48 17.95
N MET A 104 6.48 -5.22 18.71
CA MET A 104 6.11 -6.54 19.18
C MET A 104 5.29 -6.38 20.47
N ILE A 105 4.03 -6.81 20.44
CA ILE A 105 3.06 -6.57 21.52
C ILE A 105 2.56 -7.88 22.13
N GLY A 106 2.19 -7.81 23.42
CA GLY A 106 1.54 -8.91 24.15
C GLY A 106 0.01 -8.93 23.99
N PRO A 107 -0.68 -9.93 24.58
CA PRO A 107 -2.13 -10.10 24.47
C PRO A 107 -2.96 -8.92 25.01
N GLU A 108 -2.48 -8.27 26.07
CA GLU A 108 -3.15 -7.10 26.67
C GLU A 108 -3.23 -5.94 25.67
N ARG A 109 -2.10 -5.56 25.10
CA ARG A 109 -2.02 -4.51 24.07
C ARG A 109 -2.73 -4.91 22.77
N LEU A 110 -2.73 -6.19 22.40
CA LEU A 110 -3.53 -6.68 21.26
C LEU A 110 -5.02 -6.42 21.50
N ARG A 111 -5.54 -6.70 22.70
CA ARG A 111 -6.95 -6.48 23.05
C ARG A 111 -7.32 -5.00 23.10
N GLU A 112 -6.40 -4.12 23.48
CA GLU A 112 -6.61 -2.67 23.41
C GLU A 112 -6.78 -2.16 21.98
N ILE A 113 -6.05 -2.74 21.02
CA ILE A 113 -6.10 -2.35 19.61
C ILE A 113 -7.26 -3.04 18.87
N GLU A 114 -7.39 -4.36 19.04
CA GLU A 114 -8.41 -5.19 18.41
C GLU A 114 -9.10 -6.08 19.46
N PRO A 115 -10.19 -5.62 20.09
CA PRO A 115 -10.83 -6.30 21.23
C PRO A 115 -11.34 -7.72 20.95
N TYR A 116 -11.60 -8.03 19.68
CA TYR A 116 -12.11 -9.33 19.24
C TYR A 116 -11.01 -10.30 18.79
N ALA A 117 -9.76 -9.85 18.71
CA ALA A 117 -8.62 -10.69 18.37
C ALA A 117 -8.08 -11.43 19.60
N VAL A 118 -7.62 -12.65 19.40
CA VAL A 118 -7.00 -13.49 20.44
C VAL A 118 -5.68 -14.03 19.92
N GLY A 119 -4.63 -13.93 20.74
CA GLY A 119 -3.32 -14.50 20.45
C GLY A 119 -2.39 -14.39 21.64
N ILE A 120 -1.28 -15.12 21.57
CA ILE A 120 -0.24 -15.15 22.62
C ILE A 120 0.79 -14.02 22.43
N LYS A 121 0.95 -13.52 21.20
CA LYS A 121 1.82 -12.40 20.83
C LYS A 121 1.37 -11.81 19.50
N ALA A 122 1.66 -10.55 19.22
CA ALA A 122 1.40 -9.97 17.90
C ALA A 122 2.49 -8.98 17.48
N LEU A 123 2.63 -8.79 16.17
CA LEU A 123 3.42 -7.72 15.57
C LEU A 123 2.45 -6.64 15.08
N TYR A 124 2.51 -5.46 15.71
CA TYR A 124 1.73 -4.30 15.34
C TYR A 124 2.46 -3.42 14.33
N SER A 125 1.74 -2.98 13.31
CA SER A 125 2.19 -2.08 12.26
C SER A 125 1.24 -0.88 12.15
N PRO A 126 1.50 0.22 12.87
CA PRO A 126 0.58 1.34 13.00
C PRO A 126 0.35 2.08 11.69
N THR A 127 1.30 2.01 10.76
CA THR A 127 1.22 2.76 9.51
C THR A 127 0.62 1.96 8.35
N THR A 128 0.21 0.70 8.55
CA THR A 128 -0.55 -0.01 7.50
C THR A 128 -1.88 0.70 7.29
N GLY A 129 -2.39 0.71 6.07
CA GLY A 129 -3.66 1.37 5.78
C GLY A 129 -4.42 0.74 4.63
N ILE A 130 -5.50 1.40 4.25
CA ILE A 130 -6.38 1.04 3.14
C ILE A 130 -6.69 2.26 2.27
N VAL A 131 -6.90 2.02 0.98
CA VAL A 131 -7.31 3.01 -0.01
C VAL A 131 -8.15 2.35 -1.09
N ASP A 132 -9.04 3.11 -1.71
CA ASP A 132 -9.71 2.72 -2.95
C ASP A 132 -8.77 2.95 -4.14
N TYR A 133 -8.13 1.89 -4.62
CA TYR A 133 -7.24 1.97 -5.78
C TYR A 133 -7.97 2.30 -7.10
N GLY A 134 -9.30 2.11 -7.17
CA GLY A 134 -10.12 2.62 -8.26
C GLY A 134 -10.12 4.15 -8.27
N GLN A 135 -10.37 4.78 -7.12
CA GLN A 135 -10.28 6.25 -6.99
C GLN A 135 -8.86 6.78 -7.26
N VAL A 136 -7.83 6.05 -6.82
CA VAL A 136 -6.42 6.38 -7.14
C VAL A 136 -6.19 6.34 -8.65
N ALA A 137 -6.68 5.31 -9.34
CA ALA A 137 -6.55 5.20 -10.79
C ALA A 137 -7.28 6.34 -11.52
N GLN A 138 -8.47 6.71 -11.06
CA GLN A 138 -9.22 7.85 -11.59
C GLN A 138 -8.49 9.18 -11.35
N ALA A 139 -7.84 9.35 -10.19
CA ALA A 139 -7.00 10.52 -9.93
C ALA A 139 -5.79 10.57 -10.87
N TYR A 140 -5.09 9.46 -11.08
CA TYR A 140 -4.02 9.40 -12.07
C TYR A 140 -4.50 9.71 -13.49
N ALA A 141 -5.71 9.28 -13.85
CA ALA A 141 -6.30 9.58 -15.16
C ALA A 141 -6.51 11.09 -15.35
N ARG A 142 -7.05 11.77 -14.33
CA ARG A 142 -7.20 13.23 -14.35
C ARG A 142 -5.87 13.94 -14.55
N GLU A 143 -4.82 13.49 -13.86
CA GLU A 143 -3.47 14.04 -14.03
C GLU A 143 -2.89 13.77 -15.42
N VAL A 144 -3.08 12.56 -15.97
CA VAL A 144 -2.62 12.27 -17.34
C VAL A 144 -3.31 13.19 -18.35
N THR A 145 -4.62 13.36 -18.24
CA THR A 145 -5.38 14.23 -19.15
C THR A 145 -5.05 15.71 -18.98
N SER A 146 -4.82 16.19 -17.74
CA SER A 146 -4.43 17.59 -17.49
C SER A 146 -3.08 17.93 -18.11
N HIS A 147 -2.17 16.96 -18.23
CA HIS A 147 -0.87 17.10 -18.88
C HIS A 147 -0.89 16.78 -20.39
N GLY A 148 -2.07 16.72 -21.01
CA GLY A 148 -2.22 16.53 -22.46
C GLY A 148 -2.07 15.10 -22.96
N GLY A 149 -2.05 14.11 -22.04
CA GLY A 149 -2.16 12.71 -22.40
C GLY A 149 -3.60 12.30 -22.74
N GLU A 150 -3.75 11.36 -23.67
CA GLU A 150 -5.04 10.80 -24.05
C GLU A 150 -5.25 9.43 -23.39
N ILE A 151 -6.48 9.13 -23.01
CA ILE A 151 -6.88 7.82 -22.50
C ILE A 151 -8.03 7.34 -23.37
N LEU A 152 -7.80 6.25 -24.09
CA LEU A 152 -8.80 5.62 -24.96
C LEU A 152 -9.28 4.33 -24.29
N LEU A 153 -10.58 4.26 -24.12
CA LEU A 153 -11.32 3.11 -23.64
C LEU A 153 -12.04 2.48 -24.84
N ASP A 154 -12.29 1.17 -24.81
CA ASP A 154 -13.18 0.52 -25.79
C ASP A 154 -14.65 0.95 -25.61
#